data_AF-E4YUC5-F1
#
_entry.id   AF-E4YUC5-F1
#
_cell.length_a   1.000
_cell.length_b   1.000
_cell.length_c   1.000
_cell.angle_alpha   90.00
_cell.angle_beta   90.00
_cell.angle_gamma   90.00
#
_symmetry.space_group_name_H-M   'P 1'
#
loop_
_entity.id
_entity.type
_entity.pdbx_description
1 polymer ?
#
loop_
_entity_poly.entity_id
_entity_poly.type
_entity_poly.pdbx_seq_one_letter_code
_entity_poly.pdbx_strand_id
1 'polypeptide(L)'
;MLDQPSSDEGFYRSRHQIQPRRMKQLQAQLVNRHGFRNYTKIYGYGCYCLNLGERPMTGMVQGVEPIDEIDRVCQKYTQCVKCLKHDHGDSCQPESVNYEFSTSDDGETICSTESNCKKNLCECDKFLAEALDDKFELYKEENHVFGGFEFSTMCEKTRPANSGQNRSQECCGNYPTRKPFLAGGNRDLVCCDNVSPVQVMTRSSCENIGPDQVKNLRLITRT
;
A
#
# COMPACT_ATOMS: atom_id res chain seq x y z
N MET A 1 33.22 -42.06 -41.35
CA MET A 1 32.14 -41.16 -41.80
C MET A 1 31.17 -41.10 -40.62
N LEU A 2 31.31 -40.13 -39.71
CA LEU A 2 30.79 -38.74 -39.78
C LEU A 2 29.24 -38.78 -39.93
N ASP A 3 28.38 -38.18 -39.12
CA ASP A 3 28.49 -37.14 -38.08
C ASP A 3 27.25 -37.13 -37.14
N GLN A 4 27.34 -36.29 -36.10
CA GLN A 4 26.45 -35.98 -34.97
C GLN A 4 25.00 -35.51 -35.27
N PRO A 5 24.13 -35.41 -34.22
CA PRO A 5 22.77 -34.85 -34.29
C PRO A 5 22.73 -33.32 -34.11
N SER A 6 21.76 -32.65 -34.74
CA SER A 6 21.43 -31.21 -34.57
C SER A 6 19.93 -31.07 -34.28
N SER A 7 19.52 -30.79 -33.04
CA SER A 7 19.21 -29.45 -32.50
C SER A 7 17.97 -28.80 -33.12
N ASP A 8 16.87 -28.78 -32.36
CA ASP A 8 16.14 -27.52 -32.17
C ASP A 8 15.64 -27.44 -30.72
N GLU A 9 16.36 -26.64 -29.96
CA GLU A 9 16.11 -26.27 -28.58
C GLU A 9 15.05 -25.16 -28.53
N GLY A 10 14.08 -25.34 -27.65
CA GLY A 10 13.83 -24.28 -26.68
C GLY A 10 12.48 -23.58 -26.71
N PHE A 11 12.08 -23.24 -25.49
CA PHE A 11 11.24 -22.09 -25.15
C PHE A 11 9.72 -22.27 -25.14
N TYR A 12 9.20 -23.03 -24.16
CA TYR A 12 8.15 -22.48 -23.30
C TYR A 12 8.40 -22.91 -21.85
N ARG A 13 9.23 -22.08 -21.19
CA ARG A 13 9.47 -22.03 -19.76
C ARG A 13 8.15 -22.12 -18.98
N SER A 14 8.13 -23.05 -18.04
CA SER A 14 7.47 -23.00 -16.73
C SER A 14 6.28 -22.03 -16.65
N ARG A 15 5.06 -22.55 -16.84
CA ARG A 15 3.87 -22.01 -16.17
C ARG A 15 4.16 -22.03 -14.68
N HIS A 16 4.71 -20.93 -14.16
CA HIS A 16 4.54 -20.61 -12.75
C HIS A 16 3.04 -20.56 -12.53
N GLN A 17 2.51 -21.64 -11.94
CA GLN A 17 1.18 -21.66 -11.37
C GLN A 17 1.11 -20.42 -10.46
N ILE A 18 0.36 -19.40 -10.89
CA ILE A 18 0.08 -18.24 -10.05
C ILE A 18 -0.79 -18.78 -8.91
N GLN A 19 -0.12 -19.11 -7.80
CA GLN A 19 -0.75 -19.71 -6.63
C GLN A 19 -1.80 -18.74 -6.07
N PRO A 20 -3.05 -19.17 -5.82
CA PRO A 20 -4.11 -18.36 -5.19
C PRO A 20 -3.83 -18.03 -3.70
N ARG A 21 -2.58 -18.08 -3.25
CA ARG A 21 -2.19 -17.92 -1.83
C ARG A 21 -1.75 -16.51 -1.43
N ARG A 22 -1.44 -15.63 -2.38
CA ARG A 22 -0.72 -14.37 -2.11
C ARG A 22 -1.54 -13.27 -1.44
N MET A 23 -2.86 -13.42 -1.34
CA MET A 23 -3.77 -12.49 -0.65
C MET A 23 -4.46 -13.11 0.57
N LYS A 24 -4.06 -14.32 0.98
CA LYS A 24 -4.79 -15.09 2.01
C LYS A 24 -4.95 -14.36 3.34
N GLN A 25 -3.95 -13.59 3.73
CA GLN A 25 -3.93 -12.96 5.05
C GLN A 25 -4.77 -11.69 5.06
N LEU A 26 -4.62 -10.84 4.04
CA LEU A 26 -5.54 -9.72 3.81
C LEU A 26 -6.98 -10.20 3.65
N GLN A 27 -7.21 -11.24 2.84
CA GLN A 27 -8.53 -11.85 2.67
C GLN A 27 -9.08 -12.35 4.00
N ALA A 28 -8.28 -13.03 4.82
CA ALA A 28 -8.71 -13.50 6.13
C ALA A 28 -9.14 -12.34 7.02
N GLN A 29 -8.36 -11.26 7.11
CA GLN A 29 -8.74 -10.08 7.90
C GLN A 29 -10.04 -9.43 7.40
N LEU A 30 -10.16 -9.21 6.08
CA LEU A 30 -11.34 -8.59 5.49
C LEU A 30 -12.59 -9.48 5.60
N VAL A 31 -12.46 -10.78 5.35
CA VAL A 31 -13.59 -11.72 5.41
C VAL A 31 -14.03 -11.94 6.85
N ASN A 32 -13.10 -12.03 7.81
CA ASN A 32 -13.45 -12.17 9.22
C ASN A 32 -14.17 -10.93 9.75
N ARG A 33 -13.76 -9.73 9.32
CA ARG A 33 -14.32 -8.46 9.80
C ARG A 33 -15.62 -8.06 9.10
N HIS A 34 -15.69 -8.24 7.77
CA HIS A 34 -16.78 -7.69 6.95
C HIS A 34 -17.64 -8.74 6.25
N GLY A 35 -17.24 -10.00 6.32
CA GLY A 35 -17.84 -11.08 5.56
C GLY A 35 -17.42 -11.10 4.09
N PHE A 36 -17.60 -12.26 3.47
CA PHE A 36 -17.17 -12.51 2.09
C PHE A 36 -17.83 -11.57 1.07
N ARG A 37 -19.11 -11.22 1.25
CA ARG A 37 -19.85 -10.34 0.33
C ARG A 37 -19.25 -8.93 0.25
N ASN A 38 -18.79 -8.38 1.37
CA ASN A 38 -18.15 -7.06 1.38
C ASN A 38 -16.71 -7.15 0.88
N TYR A 39 -15.98 -8.22 1.21
CA TYR A 39 -14.67 -8.48 0.61
C TYR A 39 -14.70 -8.45 -0.93
N THR A 40 -15.71 -9.07 -1.56
CA THR A 40 -15.79 -9.06 -3.04
C THR A 40 -16.06 -7.66 -3.62
N LYS A 41 -16.69 -6.75 -2.86
CA LYS A 41 -17.01 -5.40 -3.35
C LYS A 41 -15.78 -4.53 -3.59
N ILE A 42 -14.66 -4.79 -2.91
CA ILE A 42 -13.41 -4.03 -3.10
C ILE A 42 -12.52 -4.61 -4.21
N TYR A 43 -12.90 -5.74 -4.82
CA TYR A 43 -12.11 -6.40 -5.86
C TYR A 43 -12.54 -5.92 -7.25
N GLY A 44 -11.76 -5.03 -7.85
CA GLY A 44 -12.09 -4.33 -9.08
C GLY A 44 -12.96 -3.09 -8.83
N TYR A 45 -12.80 -2.47 -7.66
CA TYR A 45 -13.50 -1.23 -7.30
C TYR A 45 -12.59 -0.02 -7.45
N GLY A 46 -13.06 0.97 -8.20
CA GLY A 46 -12.36 2.23 -8.41
C GLY A 46 -10.92 2.08 -8.89
N CYS A 47 -10.09 3.05 -8.50
CA CYS A 47 -8.74 3.18 -9.01
C CYS A 47 -7.68 2.51 -8.14
N TYR A 48 -7.96 2.33 -6.85
CA TYR A 48 -6.98 1.93 -5.86
C TYR A 48 -7.28 0.64 -5.13
N CYS A 49 -8.53 0.17 -5.12
CA CYS A 49 -8.82 -1.10 -4.46
C CYS A 49 -8.21 -2.29 -5.23
N LEU A 50 -8.47 -3.50 -4.72
CA LEU A 50 -7.78 -4.69 -5.17
C LEU A 50 -8.03 -4.92 -6.66
N ASN A 51 -6.97 -5.05 -7.46
CA ASN A 51 -7.14 -5.17 -8.93
C ASN A 51 -7.29 -6.63 -9.38
N LEU A 52 -7.83 -6.82 -10.59
CA LEU A 52 -8.02 -8.13 -11.22
C LEU A 52 -6.74 -8.74 -11.82
N GLY A 53 -5.58 -8.10 -11.65
CA GLY A 53 -4.32 -8.51 -12.26
C GLY A 53 -3.48 -9.47 -11.41
N GLU A 54 -2.24 -9.70 -11.84
CA GLU A 54 -1.29 -10.60 -11.14
C GLU A 54 -0.86 -10.09 -9.75
N ARG A 55 -0.99 -8.78 -9.51
CA ARG A 55 -0.59 -8.10 -8.28
C ARG A 55 -1.76 -7.33 -7.69
N PRO A 56 -2.76 -8.02 -7.14
CA PRO A 56 -4.02 -7.41 -6.72
C PRO A 56 -3.83 -6.35 -5.62
N MET A 57 -2.77 -6.41 -4.80
CA MET A 57 -2.62 -5.58 -3.60
C MET A 57 -1.69 -4.36 -3.81
N THR A 58 -0.68 -4.47 -4.67
CA THR A 58 0.31 -3.39 -4.91
C THR A 58 -0.33 -2.11 -5.49
N GLY A 59 -1.49 -2.25 -6.14
CA GLY A 59 -2.17 -1.17 -6.85
C GLY A 59 -1.53 -0.85 -8.21
N MET A 60 -2.31 -0.27 -9.13
CA MET A 60 -1.90 -0.05 -10.52
C MET A 60 -1.57 1.40 -10.85
N VAL A 61 -1.98 2.36 -10.02
CA VAL A 61 -1.85 3.80 -10.29
C VAL A 61 -1.26 4.57 -9.10
N GLN A 62 -0.85 5.81 -9.37
CA GLN A 62 -0.35 6.77 -8.38
C GLN A 62 -0.71 8.18 -8.84
N GLY A 63 -1.10 9.05 -7.91
CA GLY A 63 -1.45 10.43 -8.20
C GLY A 63 -2.78 10.61 -8.93
N VAL A 64 -3.67 9.63 -8.84
CA VAL A 64 -5.06 9.69 -9.30
C VAL A 64 -5.91 10.10 -8.10
N GLU A 65 -6.92 10.94 -8.31
CA GLU A 65 -7.87 11.26 -7.24
C GLU A 65 -8.79 10.06 -7.02
N PRO A 66 -8.97 9.56 -5.78
CA PRO A 66 -9.90 8.49 -5.51
C PRO A 66 -11.32 8.90 -5.89
N ILE A 67 -12.06 7.97 -6.50
CA ILE A 67 -13.41 8.27 -7.03
C ILE A 67 -14.47 8.43 -5.93
N ASP A 68 -14.23 7.84 -4.76
CA ASP A 68 -15.06 7.97 -3.56
C ASP A 68 -14.27 7.62 -2.27
N GLU A 69 -14.99 7.50 -1.15
CA GLU A 69 -14.41 7.22 0.16
C GLU A 69 -13.91 5.78 0.33
N ILE A 70 -14.50 4.79 -0.35
CA ILE A 70 -13.95 3.42 -0.35
C ILE A 70 -12.62 3.43 -1.10
N ASP A 71 -12.59 4.03 -2.28
CA ASP A 71 -11.38 4.14 -3.09
C ASP A 71 -10.29 4.96 -2.38
N ARG A 72 -10.68 5.95 -1.57
CA ARG A 72 -9.74 6.75 -0.74
C ARG A 72 -9.09 5.91 0.36
N VAL A 73 -9.82 4.97 0.97
CA VAL A 73 -9.23 4.02 1.93
C VAL A 73 -8.24 3.10 1.22
N CYS A 74 -8.63 2.56 0.06
CA CYS A 74 -7.74 1.75 -0.77
C CYS A 74 -6.49 2.53 -1.24
N GLN A 75 -6.63 3.83 -1.53
CA GLN A 75 -5.48 4.68 -1.86
C GLN A 75 -4.48 4.74 -0.70
N LYS A 76 -4.96 4.94 0.53
CA LYS A 76 -4.09 4.96 1.73
C LYS A 76 -3.41 3.59 1.94
N TYR A 77 -4.13 2.50 1.72
CA TYR A 77 -3.55 1.15 1.73
C TYR A 77 -2.44 0.98 0.69
N THR A 78 -2.70 1.32 -0.57
CA THR A 78 -1.68 1.21 -1.64
C THR A 78 -0.46 2.10 -1.37
N GLN A 79 -0.64 3.26 -0.73
CA GLN A 79 0.46 4.11 -0.26
C GLN A 79 1.30 3.42 0.82
N CYS A 80 0.65 2.77 1.79
CA CYS A 80 1.30 1.99 2.83
C CYS A 80 2.18 0.88 2.24
N VAL A 81 1.60 0.01 1.39
CA VAL A 81 2.34 -1.13 0.83
C VAL A 81 3.41 -0.71 -0.18
N LYS A 82 3.28 0.44 -0.84
CA LYS A 82 4.35 0.99 -1.71
C LYS A 82 5.61 1.34 -0.93
N CYS A 83 5.46 1.81 0.30
CA CYS A 83 6.59 2.14 1.14
C CYS A 83 7.33 0.91 1.67
N LEU A 84 6.69 -0.26 1.70
CA LEU A 84 7.32 -1.51 2.14
C LEU A 84 8.55 -1.84 1.31
N LYS A 85 8.42 -1.76 -0.02
CA LYS A 85 9.52 -1.96 -0.96
C LYS A 85 10.67 -0.98 -0.73
N HIS A 86 10.33 0.28 -0.48
CA HIS A 86 11.30 1.34 -0.26
C HIS A 86 12.09 1.12 1.03
N ASP A 87 11.41 0.78 2.13
CA ASP A 87 12.04 0.69 3.44
C ASP A 87 12.72 -0.67 3.71
N HIS A 88 12.22 -1.75 3.11
CA HIS A 88 12.66 -3.13 3.39
C HIS A 88 13.23 -3.86 2.17
N GLY A 89 13.29 -3.21 1.01
CA GLY A 89 13.84 -3.75 -0.23
C GLY A 89 12.83 -4.54 -1.09
N ASP A 90 13.31 -4.97 -2.25
CA ASP A 90 12.49 -5.55 -3.34
C ASP A 90 11.70 -6.80 -2.95
N SER A 91 12.19 -7.59 -2.00
CA SER A 91 11.53 -8.80 -1.52
C SER A 91 10.31 -8.52 -0.63
N CYS A 92 10.19 -7.30 -0.11
CA CYS A 92 9.09 -6.87 0.73
C CYS A 92 7.91 -6.35 -0.12
N GLN A 93 7.18 -7.28 -0.75
CA GLN A 93 5.94 -6.99 -1.47
C GLN A 93 4.74 -7.64 -0.76
N PRO A 94 3.56 -7.01 -0.81
CA PRO A 94 2.37 -7.59 -0.19
C PRO A 94 2.06 -8.97 -0.79
N GLU A 95 2.30 -9.18 -2.10
CA GLU A 95 2.02 -10.47 -2.72
C GLU A 95 3.08 -11.56 -2.44
N SER A 96 4.28 -11.23 -1.93
CA SER A 96 5.35 -12.22 -1.74
C SER A 96 5.65 -12.54 -0.28
N VAL A 97 5.19 -11.71 0.65
CA VAL A 97 5.52 -11.82 2.07
C VAL A 97 4.34 -12.39 2.84
N ASN A 98 4.61 -13.43 3.62
CA ASN A 98 3.68 -13.89 4.65
C ASN A 98 4.08 -13.31 6.01
N TYR A 99 3.09 -13.01 6.84
CA TYR A 99 3.24 -12.55 8.21
C TYR A 99 2.48 -13.44 9.20
N GLU A 100 2.48 -13.10 10.48
CA GLU A 100 1.65 -13.74 11.50
C GLU A 100 0.76 -12.67 12.12
N PHE A 101 -0.50 -13.02 12.37
CA PHE A 101 -1.46 -12.17 13.06
C PHE A 101 -2.42 -13.04 13.88
N SER A 102 -2.99 -12.46 14.92
CA SER A 102 -4.11 -13.02 15.66
C SER A 102 -5.28 -12.04 15.65
N THR A 103 -6.42 -12.48 16.17
CA THR A 103 -7.60 -11.64 16.35
C THR A 103 -7.93 -11.63 17.84
N SER A 104 -8.16 -10.44 18.41
CA SER A 104 -8.62 -10.30 19.79
C SER A 104 -10.07 -10.78 19.95
N ASP A 105 -10.53 -10.90 21.19
CA ASP A 105 -11.92 -11.24 21.49
C ASP A 105 -12.91 -10.20 20.92
N ASP A 106 -12.47 -8.94 20.81
CA ASP A 106 -13.25 -7.83 20.24
C ASP A 106 -13.17 -7.75 18.70
N GLY A 107 -12.53 -8.73 18.05
CA GLY A 107 -12.40 -8.77 16.59
C GLY A 107 -11.29 -7.85 16.02
N GLU A 108 -10.43 -7.30 16.88
CA GLU A 108 -9.29 -6.48 16.47
C GLU A 108 -8.15 -7.37 15.94
N THR A 109 -7.54 -6.97 14.82
CA THR A 109 -6.34 -7.68 14.33
C THR A 109 -5.12 -7.28 15.14
N ILE A 110 -4.35 -8.25 15.63
CA ILE A 110 -3.10 -8.04 16.35
C ILE A 110 -1.95 -8.53 15.47
N CYS A 111 -1.08 -7.59 15.10
CA CYS A 111 0.15 -7.86 14.35
C CYS A 111 1.33 -8.13 15.30
N SER A 112 2.36 -8.83 14.81
CA SER A 112 3.59 -9.10 15.58
C SER A 112 4.26 -7.81 16.10
N THR A 113 4.96 -7.91 17.24
CA THR A 113 5.67 -6.79 17.87
C THR A 113 7.04 -6.49 17.24
N GLU A 114 7.61 -7.41 16.46
CA GLU A 114 8.91 -7.20 15.82
C GLU A 114 8.81 -6.23 14.64
N SER A 115 9.53 -5.12 14.67
CA SER A 115 9.52 -4.12 13.60
C SER A 115 10.29 -4.60 12.37
N ASN A 116 9.59 -5.21 11.42
CA ASN A 116 10.14 -5.69 10.15
C ASN A 116 9.09 -5.53 9.02
N CYS A 117 9.49 -5.92 7.80
CA CYS A 117 8.61 -5.99 6.63
C CYS A 117 7.26 -6.69 6.91
N LYS A 118 7.28 -7.84 7.60
CA LYS A 118 6.09 -8.66 7.87
C LYS A 118 5.11 -7.93 8.78
N LYS A 119 5.60 -7.33 9.87
CA LYS A 119 4.76 -6.49 10.73
C LYS A 119 4.15 -5.35 9.93
N ASN A 120 4.97 -4.58 9.22
CA ASN A 120 4.48 -3.39 8.53
C ASN A 120 3.45 -3.73 7.45
N LEU A 121 3.60 -4.88 6.78
CA LEU A 121 2.59 -5.42 5.88
C LEU A 121 1.30 -5.79 6.63
N CYS A 122 1.41 -6.50 7.75
CA CYS A 122 0.25 -6.80 8.60
C CYS A 122 -0.49 -5.54 9.03
N GLU A 123 0.23 -4.48 9.45
CA GLU A 123 -0.36 -3.20 9.84
C GLU A 123 -1.05 -2.50 8.65
N CYS A 124 -0.47 -2.56 7.44
CA CYS A 124 -1.15 -2.04 6.25
C CYS A 124 -2.46 -2.79 5.97
N ASP A 125 -2.45 -4.12 6.04
CA ASP A 125 -3.64 -4.96 5.82
C ASP A 125 -4.70 -4.72 6.92
N LYS A 126 -4.27 -4.63 8.18
CA LYS A 126 -5.12 -4.28 9.34
C LYS A 126 -5.81 -2.95 9.11
N PHE A 127 -5.05 -1.94 8.72
CA PHE A 127 -5.58 -0.62 8.42
C PHE A 127 -6.65 -0.68 7.33
N LEU A 128 -6.43 -1.43 6.24
CA LEU A 128 -7.42 -1.56 5.19
C LEU A 128 -8.70 -2.22 5.72
N ALA A 129 -8.58 -3.27 6.53
CA ALA A 129 -9.73 -3.92 7.13
C ALA A 129 -10.50 -2.97 8.05
N GLU A 130 -9.85 -2.29 8.99
CA GLU A 130 -10.53 -1.42 9.95
C GLU A 130 -11.10 -0.15 9.32
N ALA A 131 -10.37 0.46 8.37
CA ALA A 131 -10.81 1.69 7.73
C ALA A 131 -12.07 1.51 6.84
N LEU A 132 -12.49 0.27 6.59
CA LEU A 132 -13.67 -0.07 5.80
C LEU A 132 -14.96 -0.32 6.63
N ASP A 133 -14.88 -0.35 7.97
CA ASP A 133 -16.01 -0.67 8.89
C ASP A 133 -17.34 -0.04 8.47
N ASP A 134 -17.35 1.27 8.25
CA ASP A 134 -18.57 2.01 7.91
C ASP A 134 -18.61 2.45 6.44
N LYS A 135 -17.76 1.87 5.58
CA LYS A 135 -17.61 2.31 4.18
C LYS A 135 -18.43 1.48 3.21
N PHE A 136 -18.77 0.24 3.57
CA PHE A 136 -19.52 -0.64 2.67
C PHE A 136 -20.96 -0.20 2.39
N GLU A 137 -21.52 0.70 3.20
CA GLU A 137 -22.80 1.37 2.97
C GLU A 137 -22.71 2.42 1.85
N LEU A 138 -21.52 2.94 1.58
CA LEU A 138 -21.24 3.93 0.52
C LEU A 138 -20.94 3.28 -0.84
N TYR A 139 -21.01 1.95 -0.92
CA TYR A 139 -20.70 1.19 -2.13
C TYR A 139 -21.61 1.60 -3.29
N LYS A 140 -20.99 1.86 -4.44
CA LYS A 140 -21.66 2.19 -5.70
C LYS A 140 -21.33 1.14 -6.75
N GLU A 141 -22.34 0.48 -7.30
CA GLU A 141 -22.13 -0.59 -8.28
C GLU A 141 -21.43 -0.08 -9.54
N GLU A 142 -21.74 1.14 -9.99
CA GLU A 142 -21.14 1.80 -11.15
C GLU A 142 -19.63 2.07 -11.01
N ASN A 143 -19.11 2.07 -9.78
CA ASN A 143 -17.69 2.24 -9.48
C ASN A 143 -16.93 0.90 -9.50
N HIS A 144 -17.63 -0.21 -9.69
CA HIS A 144 -17.06 -1.54 -9.80
C HIS A 144 -16.97 -1.97 -11.28
N VAL A 145 -15.91 -2.70 -11.64
CA VAL A 145 -15.72 -3.21 -13.02
C VAL A 145 -16.90 -4.01 -13.57
N PHE A 146 -17.68 -4.70 -12.74
CA PHE A 146 -18.87 -5.44 -13.17
C PHE A 146 -20.12 -4.56 -13.31
N GLY A 147 -20.09 -3.33 -12.78
CA GLY A 147 -21.10 -2.30 -12.98
C GLY A 147 -20.75 -1.30 -14.10
N GLY A 148 -19.71 -1.57 -14.89
CA GLY A 148 -19.30 -0.74 -16.03
C GLY A 148 -18.16 0.25 -15.77
N PHE A 149 -17.47 0.13 -14.63
CA PHE A 149 -16.29 0.96 -14.36
C PHE A 149 -15.12 0.62 -15.30
N GLU A 150 -14.63 1.62 -16.04
CA GLU A 150 -13.53 1.47 -17.02
C GLU A 150 -12.24 2.09 -16.51
N PHE A 151 -11.38 1.27 -15.89
CA PHE A 151 -10.13 1.70 -15.25
C PHE A 151 -9.23 2.56 -16.15
N SER A 152 -9.11 2.19 -17.43
CA SER A 152 -8.19 2.84 -18.38
C SER A 152 -8.54 4.30 -18.65
N THR A 153 -9.81 4.67 -18.53
CA THR A 153 -10.32 6.02 -18.82
C THR A 153 -10.67 6.78 -17.55
N MET A 154 -11.11 6.09 -16.50
CA MET A 154 -11.57 6.72 -15.26
C MET A 154 -10.44 6.93 -14.24
N CYS A 155 -9.28 6.28 -14.41
CA CYS A 155 -8.12 6.40 -13.51
C CYS A 155 -6.92 7.11 -14.16
N GLU A 156 -7.18 8.04 -15.08
CA GLU A 156 -6.13 8.81 -15.73
C GLU A 156 -5.45 9.80 -14.78
N LYS A 157 -4.14 9.98 -14.96
CA LYS A 157 -3.37 10.95 -14.17
C LYS A 157 -3.71 12.36 -14.67
N THR A 158 -4.14 13.22 -13.77
CA THR A 158 -4.43 14.64 -14.05
C THR A 158 -3.18 15.50 -14.27
N ARG A 159 -1.96 14.95 -14.13
CA ARG A 159 -0.72 15.70 -14.34
C ARG A 159 0.25 14.95 -15.25
N PRO A 160 0.86 15.64 -16.23
CA PRO A 160 1.97 15.08 -16.98
C PRO A 160 3.12 14.76 -16.02
N ALA A 161 3.87 13.69 -16.33
CA ALA A 161 5.12 13.41 -15.66
C ALA A 161 6.05 14.61 -15.88
N ASN A 162 6.30 15.40 -14.83
CA ASN A 162 7.30 16.47 -14.88
C ASN A 162 8.67 15.80 -14.99
N SER A 163 9.10 15.53 -16.22
CA SER A 163 10.33 14.81 -16.60
C SER A 163 11.61 15.63 -16.44
N GLY A 164 11.63 16.63 -15.55
CA GLY A 164 12.67 17.66 -15.53
C GLY A 164 13.17 18.08 -14.15
N GLN A 165 12.90 17.32 -13.09
CA GLN A 165 13.43 17.65 -11.75
C GLN A 165 14.10 16.45 -11.10
N ASN A 166 15.28 16.67 -10.50
CA ASN A 166 15.92 15.74 -9.56
C ASN A 166 15.02 15.54 -8.34
N ARG A 167 14.04 14.64 -8.45
CA ARG A 167 13.18 14.23 -7.35
C ARG A 167 13.34 12.73 -7.13
N SER A 168 13.64 12.32 -5.90
CA SER A 168 13.58 10.92 -5.50
C SER A 168 12.21 10.62 -4.91
N GLN A 169 11.69 9.41 -5.16
CA GLN A 169 10.50 8.93 -4.46
C GLN A 169 10.95 8.40 -3.10
N GLU A 170 10.53 9.06 -2.04
CA GLU A 170 10.82 8.72 -0.65
C GLU A 170 9.52 8.37 0.08
N CYS A 171 9.62 7.86 1.32
CA CYS A 171 8.47 7.55 2.17
C CYS A 171 8.54 8.29 3.50
N CYS A 172 7.37 8.74 3.98
CA CYS A 172 7.27 9.50 5.22
C CYS A 172 6.09 9.10 6.08
N GLY A 173 6.22 9.27 7.40
CA GLY A 173 5.25 8.83 8.41
C GLY A 173 5.56 7.44 8.97
N ASN A 174 4.71 7.00 9.89
CA ASN A 174 4.78 5.65 10.48
C ASN A 174 3.74 4.73 9.85
N TYR A 175 4.05 3.45 9.74
CA TYR A 175 3.07 2.44 9.36
C TYR A 175 1.92 2.42 10.38
N PRO A 176 0.65 2.30 9.94
CA PRO A 176 0.19 2.06 8.56
C PRO A 176 -0.08 3.32 7.72
N THR A 177 0.12 4.51 8.26
CA THR A 177 -0.12 5.80 7.55
C THR A 177 1.05 6.29 6.70
N ARG A 178 2.11 5.48 6.59
CA ARG A 178 3.32 5.83 5.84
C ARG A 178 2.99 5.91 4.35
N LYS A 179 3.43 6.99 3.71
CA LYS A 179 3.06 7.28 2.32
C LYS A 179 4.23 7.80 1.49
N PRO A 180 4.25 7.52 0.18
CA PRO A 180 5.27 8.03 -0.71
C PRO A 180 5.10 9.54 -0.93
N PHE A 181 6.23 10.22 -1.09
CA PHE A 181 6.31 11.62 -1.54
C PHE A 181 7.50 11.80 -2.47
N LEU A 182 7.51 12.91 -3.21
CA LEU A 182 8.65 13.26 -4.06
C LEU A 182 9.54 14.24 -3.30
N ALA A 183 10.70 13.78 -2.86
CA ALA A 183 11.67 14.59 -2.14
C ALA A 183 12.45 15.51 -3.08
N GLY A 184 12.95 16.62 -2.53
CA GLY A 184 13.75 17.59 -3.28
C GLY A 184 12.96 18.37 -4.34
N GLY A 185 13.61 18.65 -5.47
CA GLY A 185 13.12 19.58 -6.49
C GLY A 185 12.90 21.00 -5.95
N ASN A 186 12.15 21.82 -6.69
CA ASN A 186 11.93 23.24 -6.31
C ASN A 186 11.13 23.44 -5.01
N ARG A 187 10.45 22.39 -4.53
CA ARG A 187 9.70 22.44 -3.28
C ARG A 187 10.55 22.05 -2.07
N ASP A 188 11.74 21.48 -2.32
CA ASP A 188 12.69 20.97 -1.31
C ASP A 188 11.98 20.22 -0.17
N LEU A 189 11.13 19.26 -0.56
CA LEU A 189 10.35 18.48 0.41
C LEU A 189 11.23 17.43 1.08
N VAL A 190 11.06 17.29 2.39
CA VAL A 190 11.72 16.30 3.25
C VAL A 190 10.72 15.62 4.17
N CYS A 191 11.04 14.41 4.65
CA CYS A 191 10.31 13.81 5.75
C CYS A 191 10.82 14.37 7.07
N CYS A 192 9.92 14.98 7.84
CA CYS A 192 10.24 15.67 9.07
C CYS A 192 9.84 14.80 10.26
N ASP A 193 10.82 14.15 10.89
CA ASP A 193 10.62 13.17 11.96
C ASP A 193 10.81 13.75 13.37
N ASN A 194 11.24 15.00 13.47
CA ASN A 194 11.37 15.77 14.71
C ASN A 194 10.04 16.36 15.21
N VAL A 195 8.95 16.25 14.43
CA VAL A 195 7.57 16.65 14.79
C VAL A 195 6.67 15.46 15.10
N SER A 196 5.58 15.72 15.82
CA SER A 196 4.51 14.74 16.05
C SER A 196 3.16 15.31 15.59
N PRO A 197 2.47 14.68 14.62
CA PRO A 197 2.89 13.47 13.89
C PRO A 197 3.99 13.76 12.85
N VAL A 198 4.81 12.73 12.56
CA VAL A 198 5.82 12.76 11.46
C VAL A 198 5.13 13.11 10.14
N GLN A 199 5.64 14.12 9.43
CA GLN A 199 4.99 14.66 8.23
C GLN A 199 5.98 15.17 7.19
N VAL A 200 5.49 15.36 5.96
CA VAL A 200 6.27 15.94 4.86
C VAL A 200 6.17 17.46 4.92
N MET A 201 7.31 18.14 4.92
CA MET A 201 7.42 19.60 4.99
C MET A 201 8.51 20.07 4.02
N THR A 202 8.61 21.39 3.79
CA THR A 202 9.83 21.93 3.17
C THR A 202 10.99 21.78 4.15
N ARG A 203 12.21 21.56 3.66
CA ARG A 203 13.43 21.48 4.48
C ARG A 203 13.55 22.67 5.43
N SER A 204 13.38 23.88 4.90
CA SER A 204 13.38 25.10 5.70
C SER A 204 12.34 25.09 6.82
N SER A 205 11.13 24.60 6.58
CA SER A 205 10.11 24.50 7.62
C SER A 205 10.46 23.45 8.66
N CYS A 206 11.13 22.36 8.25
CA CYS A 206 11.55 21.29 9.15
C CYS A 206 12.74 21.67 10.05
N GLU A 207 13.67 22.47 9.53
CA GLU A 207 14.84 22.96 10.27
C GLU A 207 14.49 24.08 11.26
N ASN A 208 13.44 24.86 10.97
CA ASN A 208 12.99 25.97 11.82
C ASN A 208 12.00 25.56 12.92
N ILE A 209 11.86 24.26 13.19
CA ILE A 209 10.99 23.77 14.27
C ILE A 209 11.67 24.08 15.60
N GLY A 210 11.09 25.05 16.33
CA GLY A 210 11.54 25.44 17.66
C GLY A 210 11.40 24.31 18.70
N PRO A 211 12.07 24.43 19.86
CA PRO A 211 12.15 23.40 20.89
C PRO A 211 10.79 22.89 21.43
N ASP A 212 9.72 23.68 21.31
CA ASP A 212 8.37 23.31 21.78
C ASP A 212 7.61 22.33 20.86
N GLN A 213 8.12 22.09 19.65
CA GLN A 213 7.55 21.16 18.66
C GLN A 213 8.50 19.97 18.37
N VAL A 214 9.70 20.00 18.96
CA VAL A 214 10.62 18.86 19.02
C VAL A 214 9.96 17.80 19.89
N LYS A 215 9.96 16.53 19.43
CA LYS A 215 9.53 15.33 20.18
C LYS A 215 9.42 15.61 21.69
N ASN A 216 8.20 15.78 22.20
CA ASN A 216 7.94 15.77 23.64
C ASN A 216 8.32 14.38 24.17
N LEU A 217 9.59 14.22 24.48
CA LEU A 217 10.22 13.02 25.02
C LEU A 217 10.87 13.41 26.34
N ARG A 218 10.07 13.97 27.27
CA ARG A 218 10.39 14.01 28.69
C ARG A 218 9.12 13.84 29.53
N LEU A 219 9.16 12.78 30.34
CA LEU A 219 8.45 12.54 31.60
C LEU A 219 7.06 11.87 31.56
N ILE A 220 7.06 10.55 31.40
CA ILE A 220 6.47 9.72 32.47
C ILE A 220 7.64 8.95 33.08
N THR A 221 8.29 9.62 34.03
CA THR A 221 9.19 9.02 35.01
C THR A 221 8.46 7.89 35.73
N ARG A 222 9.19 6.81 35.96
CA ARG A 222 9.00 5.91 37.10
C ARG A 222 8.47 6.68 38.32
N THR A 223 7.31 6.26 38.82
CA THR A 223 6.98 6.16 40.25
C THR A 223 6.09 4.94 40.40
#